data_AF-A0A6G3XE61-F1
#
_entry.id   AF-A0A6G3XE61-F1
#
_cell.length_a   1.000
_cell.length_b   1.000
_cell.length_c   1.000
_cell.angle_alpha   90.00
_cell.angle_beta   90.00
_cell.angle_gamma   90.00
#
_symmetry.space_group_name_H-M   'P 1'
#
loop_
_entity.id
_entity.type
_entity.pdbx_description
1 polymer ?
#
loop_
_entity_poly.entity_id
_entity_poly.type
_entity_poly.pdbx_seq_one_letter_code
_entity_poly.pdbx_strand_id
1 'polypeptide(L)'
;NETMKCDMAGAAAVFAAVVSAARLGLKVNVTGWLALAENMPSGNATRPGDVLRMYSGKTVEVLNTDAEGRLVLADALTRASEEKPDAIVDVATLTGAMVLALGNRTFGVMANDDAFRTSIHEIAEEVGESSWPMPLPADLR
;
A
#
# COMPACT_ATOMS: atom_id res chain seq x y z
N ASN A 1 6.32 3.76 21.47
CA ASN A 1 6.69 3.36 20.10
C ASN A 1 7.15 1.91 20.01
N GLU A 2 6.37 0.94 20.49
CA GLU A 2 6.68 -0.50 20.29
C GLU A 2 5.98 -1.10 19.06
N THR A 3 5.08 -0.34 18.41
CA THR A 3 4.19 -0.83 17.36
C THR A 3 4.65 -0.53 15.94
N MET A 4 5.60 0.39 15.72
CA MET A 4 6.10 0.75 14.37
C MET A 4 6.91 -0.36 13.71
N LYS A 5 7.34 -1.39 14.45
CA LYS A 5 7.83 -2.65 13.86
C LYS A 5 6.78 -3.31 12.95
N CYS A 6 5.51 -2.99 13.13
CA CYS A 6 4.41 -3.48 12.31
C CYS A 6 4.21 -2.65 11.03
N ASP A 7 5.01 -1.61 10.76
CA ASP A 7 4.86 -0.80 9.56
C ASP A 7 5.24 -1.54 8.26
N MET A 8 5.79 -2.74 8.40
CA MET A 8 6.00 -3.71 7.33
C MET A 8 4.84 -4.72 7.17
N ALA A 9 3.74 -4.59 7.93
CA ALA A 9 2.66 -5.57 7.95
C ALA A 9 1.98 -5.72 6.58
N GLY A 10 1.94 -4.66 5.77
CA GLY A 10 1.47 -4.74 4.38
C GLY A 10 2.34 -5.68 3.53
N ALA A 11 3.66 -5.54 3.60
CA ALA A 11 4.59 -6.45 2.93
C ALA A 11 4.48 -7.88 3.49
N ALA A 12 4.30 -8.04 4.79
CA ALA A 12 4.09 -9.35 5.41
C ALA A 12 2.80 -10.04 4.89
N ALA A 13 1.71 -9.29 4.73
CA ALA A 13 0.45 -9.79 4.18
C ALA A 13 0.62 -10.21 2.71
N VAL A 14 1.28 -9.40 1.88
CA VAL A 14 1.58 -9.73 0.48
C VAL A 14 2.42 -11.00 0.39
N PHE A 15 3.49 -11.12 1.19
CA PHE A 15 4.32 -12.32 1.23
C PHE A 15 3.51 -13.56 1.61
N ALA A 16 2.69 -13.46 2.67
CA ALA A 16 1.83 -14.56 3.11
C ALA A 16 0.82 -14.97 2.04
N ALA A 17 0.21 -14.01 1.33
CA ALA A 17 -0.74 -14.27 0.25
C ALA A 17 -0.07 -15.03 -0.92
N VAL A 18 1.11 -14.60 -1.38
CA VAL A 18 1.87 -15.27 -2.45
C VAL A 18 2.25 -16.70 -2.06
N VAL A 19 2.78 -16.89 -0.84
CA VAL A 19 3.14 -18.22 -0.33
C VAL A 19 1.91 -19.12 -0.21
N SER A 20 0.77 -18.57 0.21
CA SER A 20 -0.49 -19.31 0.33
C SER A 20 -1.04 -19.72 -1.02
N ALA A 21 -1.03 -18.82 -2.01
CA ALA A 21 -1.44 -19.10 -3.39
C ALA A 21 -0.60 -20.23 -4.00
N ALA A 22 0.72 -20.20 -3.79
CA ALA A 22 1.63 -21.25 -4.26
C ALA A 22 1.35 -22.61 -3.58
N ARG A 23 1.13 -22.61 -2.26
CA ARG A 23 0.81 -23.84 -1.50
C ARG A 23 -0.54 -24.45 -1.88
N LEU A 24 -1.52 -23.62 -2.21
CA LEU A 24 -2.83 -24.06 -2.69
C LEU A 24 -2.79 -24.54 -4.15
N GLY A 25 -1.68 -24.32 -4.87
CA GLY A 25 -1.55 -24.70 -6.27
C GLY A 25 -2.52 -23.94 -7.18
N LEU A 26 -2.81 -22.68 -6.86
CA LEU A 26 -3.72 -21.86 -7.67
C LEU A 26 -3.16 -21.70 -9.09
N LYS A 27 -4.02 -21.82 -10.09
CA LYS A 27 -3.65 -21.73 -11.51
C LYS A 27 -3.68 -20.28 -12.01
N VAL A 28 -2.96 -19.40 -11.31
CA VAL A 28 -2.85 -17.97 -11.61
C VAL A 28 -1.40 -17.52 -11.44
N ASN A 29 -1.02 -16.48 -12.19
CA ASN A 29 0.27 -15.81 -11.97
C ASN A 29 0.09 -14.76 -10.88
N VAL A 30 0.89 -14.83 -9.82
CA VAL A 30 0.88 -13.85 -8.73
C VAL A 30 2.33 -13.43 -8.46
N THR A 31 2.63 -12.15 -8.65
CA THR A 31 3.92 -11.55 -8.30
C THR A 31 3.79 -10.75 -7.01
N GLY A 32 4.67 -10.98 -6.03
CA GLY A 32 4.74 -10.19 -4.81
C GLY A 32 5.88 -9.17 -4.84
N TRP A 33 5.54 -7.88 -4.82
CA TRP A 33 6.52 -6.79 -4.64
C TRP A 33 6.58 -6.39 -3.16
N LEU A 34 7.74 -6.58 -2.51
CA LEU A 34 7.96 -6.22 -1.11
C LEU A 34 8.84 -4.97 -1.03
N ALA A 35 8.21 -3.81 -0.85
CA ALA A 35 8.92 -2.54 -0.77
C ALA A 35 9.39 -2.29 0.67
N LEU A 36 10.62 -2.71 0.97
CA LEU A 36 11.17 -2.74 2.33
C LEU A 36 12.17 -1.59 2.55
N ALA A 37 11.92 -0.76 3.55
CA ALA A 37 12.80 0.31 4.00
C ALA A 37 12.61 0.56 5.49
N GLU A 38 13.59 1.19 6.14
CA GLU A 38 13.45 1.77 7.47
C GLU A 38 13.47 3.30 7.36
N ASN A 39 12.63 3.98 8.16
CA ASN A 39 12.62 5.42 8.26
C ASN A 39 13.33 5.86 9.55
N MET A 40 14.56 6.37 9.42
CA MET A 40 15.41 6.69 10.56
C MET A 40 15.99 8.11 10.47
N PRO A 41 15.99 8.89 11.55
CA PRO A 41 16.68 10.17 11.59
C PRO A 41 18.19 9.95 11.54
N SER A 42 18.88 10.75 10.74
CA SER A 42 20.34 10.80 10.68
C SER A 42 20.80 12.13 10.08
N GLY A 43 22.12 12.41 10.11
CA GLY A 43 22.68 13.58 9.43
C GLY A 43 22.52 13.57 7.91
N ASN A 44 22.18 12.41 7.33
CA ASN A 44 21.95 12.20 5.90
C ASN A 44 20.49 11.81 5.59
N ALA A 45 19.58 11.96 6.55
CA ALA A 45 18.17 11.62 6.34
C ALA A 45 17.48 12.61 5.40
N THR A 46 16.41 12.16 4.75
CA THR A 46 15.47 13.02 4.01
C THR A 46 14.95 14.12 4.92
N ARG A 47 14.81 15.33 4.38
CA ARG A 47 14.35 16.51 5.13
C ARG A 47 13.07 17.08 4.54
N PRO A 48 12.23 17.72 5.37
CA PRO A 48 11.17 18.59 4.85
C PRO A 48 11.74 19.63 3.87
N GLY A 49 11.11 19.76 2.71
CA GLY A 49 11.52 20.62 1.60
C GLY A 49 12.45 19.96 0.58
N ASP A 50 12.96 18.75 0.83
CA ASP A 50 13.70 18.01 -0.20
C ASP A 50 12.75 17.65 -1.37
N VAL A 51 13.25 17.79 -2.61
CA VAL A 51 12.53 17.40 -3.83
C VAL A 51 13.17 16.14 -4.40
N LEU A 52 12.45 15.03 -4.32
CA LEU A 52 12.90 13.72 -4.78
C LEU A 52 12.49 13.50 -6.23
N ARG A 53 13.38 12.91 -7.03
CA ARG A 53 13.03 12.38 -8.36
C ARG A 53 12.67 10.91 -8.22
N MET A 54 11.41 10.59 -8.49
CA MET A 54 10.87 9.24 -8.41
C MET A 54 11.26 8.42 -9.63
N TYR A 55 11.14 7.10 -9.52
CA TYR A 55 11.39 6.16 -10.61
C TYR A 55 10.53 6.45 -11.85
N SER A 56 9.28 6.88 -11.65
CA SER A 56 8.38 7.32 -12.72
C SER A 56 8.85 8.56 -13.51
N GLY A 57 9.94 9.20 -13.09
CA GLY A 57 10.45 10.44 -13.67
C GLY A 57 9.77 11.71 -13.14
N LYS A 58 8.69 11.57 -12.36
CA LYS A 58 8.05 12.67 -11.61
C LYS A 58 8.92 13.13 -10.45
N THR A 59 8.67 14.35 -9.98
CA THR A 59 9.30 14.89 -8.77
C THR A 59 8.27 15.03 -7.65
N VAL A 60 8.68 14.78 -6.41
CA VAL A 60 7.85 14.90 -5.21
C VAL A 60 8.55 15.79 -4.18
N GLU A 61 7.88 16.83 -3.73
CA GLU A 61 8.33 17.63 -2.59
C GLU A 61 7.93 16.93 -1.28
N VAL A 62 8.91 16.69 -0.41
CA VAL A 62 8.67 16.06 0.90
C VAL A 62 8.30 17.14 1.90
N LEU A 63 7.02 17.27 2.23
CA LEU A 63 6.57 18.21 3.27
C LEU A 63 6.67 17.62 4.69
N ASN A 64 6.56 16.29 4.81
CA ASN A 64 6.69 15.57 6.06
C ASN A 64 7.37 14.22 5.80
N THR A 65 8.44 13.94 6.53
CA THR A 65 9.25 12.72 6.40
C THR A 65 8.58 11.48 7.01
N ASP A 66 7.54 11.66 7.82
CA ASP A 66 6.67 10.61 8.38
C ASP A 66 5.56 10.19 7.40
N ALA A 67 5.58 10.74 6.18
CA ALA A 67 4.77 10.30 5.05
C ALA A 67 5.65 9.55 4.03
N GLU A 68 6.58 8.74 4.51
CA GLU A 68 7.53 7.95 3.73
C GLU A 68 6.88 6.78 2.99
N GLY A 69 5.87 6.14 3.60
CA GLY A 69 5.30 4.90 3.04
C GLY A 69 4.83 5.06 1.60
N ARG A 70 4.20 6.21 1.29
CA ARG A 70 3.75 6.54 -0.07
C ARG A 70 4.91 6.80 -1.05
N LEU A 71 6.07 7.25 -0.57
CA LEU A 71 7.25 7.47 -1.41
C LEU A 71 7.83 6.13 -1.85
N VAL A 72 7.96 5.19 -0.92
CA VAL A 72 8.42 3.82 -1.19
C VAL A 72 7.45 3.09 -2.12
N LEU A 73 6.14 3.20 -1.85
CA LEU A 73 5.09 2.59 -2.68
C LEU A 73 5.04 3.19 -4.09
N ALA A 74 5.26 4.50 -4.26
CA ALA A 74 5.19 5.14 -5.58
C ALA A 74 6.19 4.51 -6.57
N ASP A 75 7.42 4.24 -6.13
CA ASP A 75 8.41 3.57 -6.98
C ASP A 75 8.10 2.09 -7.17
N ALA A 76 7.69 1.39 -6.11
CA ALA A 76 7.31 -0.02 -6.19
C ALA A 76 6.14 -0.26 -7.15
N LEU A 77 5.08 0.56 -7.08
CA LEU A 77 3.92 0.52 -7.97
C LEU A 77 4.32 0.82 -9.42
N THR A 78 5.17 1.82 -9.63
CA THR A 78 5.66 2.13 -10.99
C THR A 78 6.41 0.94 -11.57
N ARG A 79 7.33 0.33 -10.80
CA ARG A 79 8.08 -0.85 -11.23
C ARG A 79 7.17 -2.07 -11.47
N ALA A 80 6.24 -2.34 -10.56
CA ALA A 80 5.28 -3.44 -10.69
C ALA A 80 4.41 -3.29 -11.95
N SER A 81 4.03 -2.06 -12.31
CA SER A 81 3.23 -1.80 -13.51
C SER A 81 3.94 -2.15 -14.83
N GLU A 82 5.28 -2.16 -14.86
CA GLU A 82 6.06 -2.50 -16.06
C GLU A 82 5.92 -3.98 -16.45
N GLU A 83 5.54 -4.84 -15.49
CA GLU A 83 5.20 -6.25 -15.75
C GLU A 83 3.87 -6.42 -16.48
N LYS A 84 3.09 -5.33 -16.62
CA LYS A 84 1.76 -5.30 -17.27
C LYS A 84 0.79 -6.34 -16.68
N PRO A 85 0.58 -6.36 -15.35
CA PRO A 85 -0.37 -7.28 -14.73
C PRO A 85 -1.82 -6.90 -15.07
N ASP A 86 -2.74 -7.85 -14.90
CA ASP A 86 -4.18 -7.60 -15.07
C ASP A 86 -4.74 -6.64 -14.00
N ALA A 87 -4.17 -6.68 -12.79
CA ALA A 87 -4.49 -5.79 -11.68
C ALA A 87 -3.29 -5.64 -10.73
N ILE A 88 -3.24 -4.53 -10.00
CA ILE A 88 -2.28 -4.30 -8.90
C ILE A 88 -3.07 -3.99 -7.65
N VAL A 89 -2.71 -4.64 -6.54
CA VAL A 89 -3.25 -4.37 -5.20
C VAL A 89 -2.07 -4.06 -4.30
N ASP A 90 -2.01 -2.82 -3.78
CA ASP A 90 -1.10 -2.48 -2.69
C ASP A 90 -1.77 -2.67 -1.33
N VAL A 91 -0.96 -3.07 -0.34
CA VAL A 91 -1.38 -3.27 1.04
C VAL A 91 -0.40 -2.53 1.92
N ALA A 92 -0.89 -1.58 2.74
CA ALA A 92 -0.02 -0.69 3.50
C ALA A 92 -0.65 -0.23 4.83
N THR A 93 0.17 -0.14 5.86
CA THR A 93 -0.13 0.50 7.15
C THR A 93 0.01 2.03 7.05
N LEU A 94 -0.67 2.63 6.08
CA LEU A 94 -0.22 3.91 5.50
C LEU A 94 -0.53 5.18 6.31
N THR A 95 -1.67 5.23 7.03
CA THR A 95 -2.09 6.48 7.67
C THR A 95 -2.80 6.26 9.00
N GLY A 96 -2.54 7.16 9.96
CA GLY A 96 -3.37 7.29 11.16
C GLY A 96 -4.78 7.79 10.86
N ALA A 97 -4.99 8.48 9.74
CA ALA A 97 -6.31 8.96 9.32
C ALA A 97 -7.28 7.80 9.01
N MET A 98 -6.77 6.71 8.42
CA MET A 98 -7.58 5.50 8.19
C MET A 98 -8.04 4.87 9.51
N VAL A 99 -7.14 4.80 10.50
CA VAL A 99 -7.46 4.31 11.85
C VAL A 99 -8.49 5.21 12.53
N LEU A 100 -8.37 6.54 12.38
CA LEU A 100 -9.35 7.48 12.93
C LEU A 100 -10.74 7.31 12.28
N ALA A 101 -10.80 7.05 10.97
CA ALA A 101 -12.05 6.92 10.22
C ALA A 101 -12.76 5.58 10.46
N LEU A 102 -12.02 4.46 10.49
CA LEU A 102 -12.58 3.10 10.47
C LEU A 102 -12.27 2.28 11.72
N GLY A 103 -11.48 2.82 12.65
CA GLY A 103 -11.02 2.11 13.83
C GLY A 103 -9.93 1.07 13.55
N ASN A 104 -9.73 0.15 14.48
CA ASN A 104 -8.63 -0.84 14.44
C ASN A 104 -9.02 -2.19 13.82
N ARG A 105 -10.26 -2.36 13.36
CA ARG A 105 -10.80 -3.65 12.93
C ARG A 105 -11.24 -3.69 11.47
N THR A 106 -11.28 -2.53 10.81
CA THR A 106 -11.78 -2.38 9.45
C THR A 106 -10.72 -1.72 8.60
N PHE A 107 -10.33 -2.33 7.49
CA PHE A 107 -9.40 -1.71 6.54
C PHE A 107 -10.15 -0.96 5.43
N GLY A 108 -9.56 0.12 4.94
CA GLY A 108 -10.13 0.89 3.83
C GLY A 108 -9.69 0.33 2.49
N VAL A 109 -10.63 0.19 1.55
CA VAL A 109 -10.36 -0.21 0.16
C VAL A 109 -10.57 1.00 -0.74
N MET A 110 -9.52 1.41 -1.46
CA MET A 110 -9.57 2.48 -2.45
C MET A 110 -9.15 1.91 -3.81
N ALA A 111 -9.81 2.32 -4.89
CA ALA A 111 -9.42 1.91 -6.23
C ALA A 111 -9.80 2.97 -7.27
N ASN A 112 -9.13 2.92 -8.41
CA ASN A 112 -9.47 3.69 -9.60
C ASN A 112 -10.61 3.06 -10.43
N ASP A 113 -11.03 1.83 -10.08
CA ASP A 113 -12.14 1.10 -10.68
C ASP A 113 -13.14 0.70 -9.58
N ASP A 114 -14.39 1.19 -9.68
CA ASP A 114 -15.41 0.96 -8.65
C ASP A 114 -15.87 -0.49 -8.60
N ALA A 115 -15.93 -1.21 -9.73
CA ALA A 115 -16.33 -2.60 -9.76
C ALA A 115 -15.26 -3.49 -9.10
N PHE A 116 -13.99 -3.21 -9.36
CA PHE A 116 -12.88 -3.89 -8.71
C PHE A 116 -12.87 -3.63 -7.20
N ARG A 117 -13.07 -2.36 -6.77
CA ARG A 117 -13.21 -2.03 -5.34
C ARG A 117 -14.33 -2.83 -4.67
N THR A 118 -15.51 -2.89 -5.29
CA THR A 118 -16.66 -3.64 -4.77
C THR A 118 -16.33 -5.12 -4.67
N SER A 119 -15.68 -5.71 -5.69
CA SER A 119 -15.31 -7.13 -5.64
C SER A 119 -14.37 -7.47 -4.49
N ILE A 120 -13.38 -6.63 -4.19
CA ILE A 120 -12.48 -6.81 -3.04
C ILE A 120 -13.24 -6.70 -1.72
N HIS A 121 -14.14 -5.72 -1.60
CA HIS A 121 -14.96 -5.54 -0.40
C HIS A 121 -15.86 -6.77 -0.13
N GLU A 122 -16.56 -7.26 -1.16
CA GLU A 122 -17.44 -8.42 -1.05
C GLU A 122 -16.65 -9.70 -0.66
N ILE A 123 -15.47 -9.91 -1.27
CA ILE A 123 -14.60 -11.04 -0.92
C ILE A 123 -14.12 -10.93 0.54
N ALA A 124 -13.74 -9.73 0.99
CA ALA A 124 -13.30 -9.50 2.36
C ALA A 124 -14.40 -9.84 3.37
N GLU A 125 -15.64 -9.42 3.11
CA GLU A 125 -16.80 -9.76 3.93
C GLU A 125 -17.08 -11.27 3.93
N GLU A 126 -16.95 -11.95 2.79
CA GLU A 126 -17.13 -13.41 2.69
C GLU A 126 -16.12 -14.18 3.56
N VAL A 127 -14.86 -13.74 3.59
CA VAL A 127 -13.81 -14.38 4.40
C VAL A 127 -13.75 -13.88 5.86
N GLY A 128 -14.66 -12.97 6.24
CA GLY A 128 -14.78 -12.46 7.60
C GLY A 128 -13.77 -11.37 7.97
N GLU A 129 -13.18 -10.70 6.98
CA GLU A 129 -12.34 -9.53 7.17
C GLU A 129 -13.13 -8.24 6.91
N SER A 130 -13.43 -7.49 7.98
CA SER A 130 -14.18 -6.25 7.85
C SER A 130 -13.45 -5.23 7.00
N SER A 131 -14.12 -4.71 5.97
CA SER A 131 -13.55 -3.74 5.05
C SER A 131 -14.55 -2.63 4.73
N TRP A 132 -14.06 -1.48 4.28
CA TRP A 132 -14.92 -0.38 3.85
C TRP A 132 -14.45 0.23 2.53
N PRO A 133 -15.33 0.34 1.51
CA PRO A 133 -15.00 1.00 0.25
C PRO A 133 -14.89 2.52 0.45
N MET A 134 -13.66 3.02 0.48
CA MET A 134 -13.35 4.44 0.60
C MET A 134 -13.40 5.13 -0.77
N PRO A 135 -13.97 6.34 -0.88
CA PRO A 135 -14.04 7.07 -2.15
C PRO A 135 -12.68 7.66 -2.54
N LEU A 136 -12.47 7.89 -3.84
CA LEU A 136 -11.38 8.72 -4.39
C LEU A 136 -11.94 9.90 -5.21
N PRO A 137 -12.54 10.91 -4.55
CA PRO A 137 -13.08 12.10 -5.20
C PRO A 137 -12.01 12.87 -5.98
N ALA A 138 -12.41 13.49 -7.09
CA ALA A 138 -11.48 14.23 -7.95
C ALA A 138 -10.92 15.50 -7.26
N ASP A 139 -11.66 16.11 -6.34
CA ASP A 139 -11.29 17.30 -5.57
C ASP A 139 -10.26 17.05 -4.46
N LEU A 140 -9.94 15.77 -4.17
CA LEU A 140 -8.89 15.38 -3.23
C LEU A 140 -7.56 15.00 -3.91
N ARG A 141 -7.42 15.23 -5.23
CA ARG A 141 -6.22 14.91 -6.02
C ARG A 141 -5.26 16.08 -6.17
#